data_AF-A0A7Z2QC38-F1
#
_entry.id   AF-A0A7Z2QC38-F1
#
_cell.length_a   1.000
_cell.length_b   1.000
_cell.length_c   1.000
_cell.angle_alpha   90.00
_cell.angle_beta   90.00
_cell.angle_gamma   90.00
#
_symmetry.space_group_name_H-M   'P 1'
#
loop_
_entity.id
_entity.type
_entity.pdbx_description
1 polymer ?
#
loop_
_entity_poly.entity_id
_entity_poly.type
_entity_poly.pdbx_seq_one_letter_code
_entity_poly.pdbx_strand_id
1 'polypeptide(L)'
;MTKSLTNSERDQLLQDLTFDQQSYLMNTLKRGKKTAFANVIAKSKGRIIPSGATDEEIGMLLDDWILDDYLDAGVVSEDVKCDCGRALRYQYIVRHVKTGEMRRFGINHFEEHTGLPATIVKEVVQGFTKIDYELDELLLKRQNGSPTYDIPEGLNLPADIEQPLSLQLPLLDRQERRLNSLIRAYREEKEALQRGSNTLEAVDIPTQKKEDLKVKEALPKEELQGSFDLFAEETQEPLPEKTSEKPKETYFVGDLSFTTQESVDGYIQQGTESALMICELLIKEGKVQDKRYSTKKPKIYYAVCTYLDSFVASGSMSVEPLGREDRIYRLKSGQSS
;
A
#
# COMPACT_ATOMS: atom_id res chain seq x y z
N MET A 1 13.79 7.85 21.11
CA MET A 1 14.91 7.12 20.48
C MET A 1 14.63 5.65 20.68
N THR A 2 14.21 4.94 19.63
CA THR A 2 14.04 3.49 19.66
C THR A 2 15.42 2.87 19.89
N LYS A 3 15.54 2.02 20.91
CA LYS A 3 16.78 1.30 21.20
C LYS A 3 16.95 0.26 20.08
N SER A 4 18.03 0.35 19.30
CA SER A 4 18.35 -0.66 18.29
C SER A 4 19.07 -1.83 18.94
N LEU A 5 18.74 -3.05 18.48
CA LEU A 5 19.38 -4.26 18.95
C LEU A 5 20.60 -4.60 18.10
N THR A 6 21.62 -5.16 18.73
CA THR A 6 22.72 -5.79 18.00
C THR A 6 22.24 -7.09 17.34
N ASN A 7 22.95 -7.55 16.30
CA ASN A 7 22.61 -8.83 15.65
C ASN A 7 22.59 -10.00 16.64
N SER A 8 23.53 -10.03 17.60
CA SER A 8 23.58 -11.11 18.60
C SER A 8 22.40 -11.07 19.57
N GLU A 9 21.98 -9.88 20.02
CA GLU A 9 20.82 -9.74 20.90
C GLU A 9 19.53 -10.13 20.16
N ARG A 10 19.42 -9.72 18.89
CA ARG A 10 18.29 -10.10 18.03
C ARG A 10 18.20 -11.62 17.88
N ASP A 11 19.32 -12.30 17.64
CA ASP A 11 19.36 -13.75 17.50
C ASP A 11 18.93 -14.47 18.78
N GLN A 12 19.36 -13.98 19.93
CA GLN A 12 18.95 -14.54 21.24
C GLN A 12 17.44 -14.38 21.45
N LEU A 13 16.90 -13.17 21.23
CA LEU A 13 15.47 -12.92 21.39
C LEU A 13 14.62 -13.69 20.37
N LEU A 14 15.14 -13.89 19.15
CA LEU A 14 14.52 -14.74 18.15
C LEU A 14 14.49 -16.20 18.60
N GLN A 15 15.55 -16.73 19.23
CA GLN A 15 15.55 -18.11 19.75
C GLN A 15 14.53 -18.35 20.85
N ASP A 16 14.16 -17.32 21.60
CA ASP A 16 13.12 -17.39 22.65
C ASP A 16 11.68 -17.38 22.08
N LEU A 17 11.51 -17.19 20.77
CA LEU A 17 10.22 -17.26 20.07
C LEU A 17 9.84 -18.71 19.72
N THR A 18 8.55 -18.99 19.66
CA THR A 18 8.04 -20.26 19.13
C THR A 18 8.27 -20.33 17.61
N PHE A 19 8.27 -21.54 17.05
CA PHE A 19 8.44 -21.73 15.61
C PHE A 19 7.43 -20.92 14.78
N ASP A 20 6.16 -20.92 15.17
CA ASP A 20 5.11 -20.19 14.44
C ASP A 20 5.33 -18.68 14.49
N GLN A 21 5.75 -18.15 15.65
CA GLN A 21 6.09 -16.75 15.81
C GLN A 21 7.33 -16.35 15.00
N GLN A 22 8.37 -17.18 15.01
CA GLN A 22 9.57 -16.95 14.19
C GLN A 22 9.23 -16.97 12.70
N SER A 23 8.47 -17.98 12.25
CA SER A 23 8.06 -18.12 10.86
C SER A 23 7.22 -16.92 10.41
N TYR A 24 6.30 -16.46 11.26
CA TYR A 24 5.52 -15.26 11.00
C TYR A 24 6.42 -14.05 10.81
N LEU A 25 7.28 -13.74 11.78
CA LEU A 25 8.17 -12.59 11.72
C LEU A 25 9.10 -12.63 10.49
N MET A 26 9.66 -13.80 10.17
CA MET A 26 10.54 -13.94 9.00
C MET A 26 9.80 -13.73 7.68
N ASN A 27 8.58 -14.25 7.55
CA ASN A 27 7.77 -14.03 6.35
C ASN A 27 7.36 -12.56 6.22
N THR A 28 6.96 -11.93 7.32
CA THR A 28 6.60 -10.52 7.37
C THR A 28 7.80 -9.63 7.03
N LEU A 29 8.99 -9.93 7.56
CA LEU A 29 10.23 -9.24 7.21
C LEU A 29 10.57 -9.35 5.73
N LYS A 30 10.50 -10.56 5.16
CA LYS A 30 10.75 -10.79 3.73
C LYS A 30 9.78 -9.95 2.88
N ARG A 31 8.48 -10.07 3.13
CA ARG A 31 7.45 -9.30 2.42
C ARG A 31 7.68 -7.80 2.56
N GLY A 32 7.88 -7.32 3.79
CA GLY A 32 8.17 -5.92 4.07
C GLY A 32 9.36 -5.40 3.27
N LYS A 33 10.47 -6.15 3.21
CA LYS A 33 11.66 -5.77 2.43
C LYS A 33 11.38 -5.77 0.92
N LYS A 34 10.55 -6.68 0.40
CA LYS A 34 10.13 -6.66 -1.01
C LYS A 34 9.31 -5.42 -1.35
N THR A 35 8.27 -5.15 -0.56
CA THR A 35 7.38 -3.98 -0.76
C THR A 35 8.17 -2.67 -0.62
N ALA A 36 9.02 -2.58 0.40
CA ALA A 36 9.96 -1.50 0.61
C ALA A 36 10.82 -1.21 -0.63
N PHE A 37 11.47 -2.25 -1.15
CA PHE A 37 12.32 -2.14 -2.32
C PHE A 37 11.53 -1.66 -3.54
N ALA A 38 10.39 -2.30 -3.81
CA ALA A 38 9.52 -1.97 -4.92
C ALA A 38 9.05 -0.51 -4.89
N ASN A 39 8.65 -0.01 -3.71
CA ASN A 39 8.19 1.36 -3.54
C ASN A 39 9.27 2.39 -3.87
N VAL A 40 10.54 2.14 -3.50
CA VAL A 40 11.65 3.04 -3.88
C VAL A 40 11.84 3.06 -5.39
N ILE A 41 11.87 1.89 -6.01
CA ILE A 41 12.09 1.78 -7.45
C ILE A 41 10.94 2.45 -8.21
N ALA A 42 9.69 2.23 -7.79
CA ALA A 42 8.53 2.88 -8.37
C ALA A 42 8.62 4.41 -8.25
N LYS A 43 8.89 4.91 -7.04
CA LYS A 43 9.02 6.35 -6.76
C LYS A 43 10.12 7.00 -7.60
N SER A 44 11.25 6.32 -7.79
CA SER A 44 12.35 6.80 -8.64
C SER A 44 11.92 7.01 -10.11
N LYS A 45 10.91 6.25 -10.56
CA LYS A 45 10.32 6.33 -11.90
C LYS A 45 9.06 7.20 -11.96
N GLY A 46 8.70 7.89 -10.88
CA GLY A 46 7.46 8.66 -10.79
C GLY A 46 6.19 7.79 -10.83
N ARG A 47 6.30 6.50 -10.45
CA ARG A 47 5.19 5.56 -10.33
C ARG A 47 4.85 5.37 -8.86
N ILE A 48 3.58 5.14 -8.56
CA ILE A 48 3.10 4.76 -7.23
C ILE A 48 2.59 3.32 -7.32
N ILE A 49 3.07 2.46 -6.42
CA ILE A 49 2.53 1.11 -6.29
C ILE A 49 1.29 1.21 -5.40
N PRO A 50 0.14 0.67 -5.83
CA PRO A 50 -1.03 0.58 -4.98
C PRO A 50 -0.71 -0.18 -3.69
N SER A 51 -1.11 0.37 -2.55
CA SER A 51 -1.13 -0.34 -1.27
C SER A 51 -2.07 -1.53 -1.41
N GLY A 52 -1.54 -2.76 -1.48
CA GLY A 52 -2.34 -3.91 -1.91
C GLY A 52 -1.65 -4.84 -2.92
N ALA A 53 -0.60 -4.36 -3.60
CA ALA A 53 -0.07 -5.06 -4.76
C ALA A 53 0.69 -6.34 -4.36
N THR A 54 0.28 -7.45 -4.96
CA THR A 54 0.99 -8.74 -4.86
C THR A 54 2.39 -8.68 -5.47
N ASP A 55 3.29 -9.58 -5.08
CA ASP A 55 4.64 -9.70 -5.67
C ASP A 55 4.61 -9.76 -7.21
N GLU A 56 3.59 -10.42 -7.77
CA GLU A 56 3.37 -10.53 -9.21
C GLU A 56 2.93 -9.21 -9.83
N GLU A 57 2.00 -8.50 -9.19
CA GLU A 57 1.51 -7.18 -9.64
C GLU A 57 2.61 -6.13 -9.55
N ILE A 58 3.40 -6.14 -8.48
CA ILE A 58 4.60 -5.31 -8.33
C ILE A 58 5.56 -5.56 -9.51
N GLY A 59 5.81 -6.83 -9.83
CA GLY A 59 6.64 -7.22 -10.97
C GLY A 59 6.10 -6.71 -12.31
N MET A 60 4.78 -6.70 -12.50
CA MET A 60 4.14 -6.15 -13.71
C MET A 60 4.24 -4.62 -13.78
N LEU A 61 4.21 -3.94 -12.63
CA LEU A 61 4.30 -2.47 -12.53
C LEU A 61 5.74 -1.97 -12.71
N LEU A 62 6.73 -2.82 -12.45
CA LEU A 62 8.15 -2.48 -12.47
C LEU A 62 8.86 -3.11 -13.65
N ASP A 63 9.37 -2.25 -14.54
CA ASP A 63 10.22 -2.64 -15.67
C ASP A 63 11.70 -2.87 -15.27
N ASP A 64 12.00 -2.95 -13.98
CA ASP A 64 13.34 -2.81 -13.38
C ASP A 64 13.70 -4.00 -12.48
N TRP A 65 14.66 -3.80 -11.58
CA TRP A 65 14.98 -4.73 -10.51
C TRP A 65 13.81 -4.87 -9.53
N ILE A 66 13.54 -6.11 -9.12
CA ILE A 66 12.68 -6.48 -7.98
C ILE A 66 13.48 -7.33 -6.99
N LEU A 67 13.13 -7.25 -5.71
CA LEU A 67 13.69 -8.13 -4.68
C LEU A 67 12.93 -9.45 -4.71
N ASP A 68 13.59 -10.51 -5.12
CA ASP A 68 12.99 -11.83 -5.29
C ASP A 68 13.01 -12.63 -3.98
N ASP A 69 14.13 -12.58 -3.25
CA ASP A 69 14.25 -13.20 -1.92
C ASP A 69 15.30 -12.51 -1.03
N TYR A 70 15.23 -12.83 0.26
CA TYR A 70 16.13 -12.40 1.31
C TYR A 70 16.45 -13.59 2.22
N LEU A 71 17.74 -13.92 2.33
CA LEU A 71 18.24 -15.04 3.13
C LEU A 71 19.07 -14.52 4.30
N ASP A 72 18.79 -15.02 5.51
CA ASP A 72 19.62 -14.84 6.70
C ASP A 72 20.18 -16.21 7.12
N ALA A 73 21.50 -16.37 7.03
CA ALA A 73 22.20 -17.57 7.48
C ALA A 73 22.44 -17.60 9.01
N GLY A 74 22.06 -16.54 9.74
CA GLY A 74 22.30 -16.35 11.18
C GLY A 74 23.76 -16.01 11.51
N VAL A 75 24.70 -16.66 10.83
CA VAL A 75 26.13 -16.36 10.88
C VAL A 75 26.68 -16.11 9.48
N VAL A 76 27.86 -15.52 9.39
CA VAL A 76 28.55 -15.42 8.11
C VAL A 76 28.93 -16.84 7.68
N SER A 77 28.28 -17.35 6.64
CA SER A 77 28.48 -18.72 6.12
C SER A 77 29.06 -18.70 4.73
N GLU A 78 29.84 -19.72 4.40
CA GLU A 78 30.31 -19.98 3.04
C GLU A 78 29.21 -20.47 2.09
N ASP A 79 28.08 -20.93 2.63
CA ASP A 79 26.92 -21.37 1.84
C ASP A 79 26.20 -20.17 1.20
N VAL A 80 26.34 -18.99 1.80
CA VAL A 80 25.69 -17.76 1.38
C VAL A 80 26.77 -16.77 0.96
N LYS A 81 27.01 -16.68 -0.35
CA LYS A 81 28.08 -15.85 -0.93
C LYS A 81 27.54 -14.72 -1.80
N CYS A 82 28.24 -13.60 -1.81
CA CYS A 82 28.03 -12.54 -2.79
C CYS A 82 28.53 -13.00 -4.17
N ASP A 83 28.04 -12.40 -5.25
CA ASP A 83 28.55 -12.61 -6.62
C ASP A 83 30.05 -12.29 -6.74
N CYS A 84 30.61 -11.47 -5.84
CA CYS A 84 32.05 -11.21 -5.74
C CYS A 84 32.85 -12.29 -4.96
N GLY A 85 32.18 -13.32 -4.43
CA GLY A 85 32.80 -14.45 -3.69
C GLY A 85 32.91 -14.27 -2.18
N ARG A 86 32.53 -13.11 -1.62
CA ARG A 86 32.55 -12.87 -0.16
C ARG A 86 31.46 -13.66 0.56
N ALA A 87 31.79 -14.32 1.67
CA ALA A 87 30.82 -14.95 2.56
C ALA A 87 29.94 -13.88 3.23
N LEU A 88 28.64 -14.15 3.33
CA LEU A 88 27.63 -13.23 3.85
C LEU A 88 26.82 -13.91 4.94
N ARG A 89 26.31 -13.10 5.87
CA ARG A 89 25.19 -13.50 6.73
C ARG A 89 23.86 -13.28 6.01
N TYR A 90 23.70 -12.08 5.45
CA TYR A 90 22.50 -11.67 4.73
C TYR A 90 22.77 -11.63 3.23
N GLN A 91 21.99 -12.37 2.45
CA GLN A 91 22.02 -12.32 0.99
C GLN A 91 20.70 -11.82 0.44
N TYR A 92 20.80 -10.80 -0.41
CA TYR A 92 19.70 -10.24 -1.17
C TYR A 92 19.75 -10.82 -2.56
N ILE A 93 18.62 -11.35 -3.01
CA ILE A 93 18.45 -11.92 -4.34
C ILE A 93 17.53 -10.98 -5.11
N VAL A 94 18.07 -10.31 -6.12
CA VAL A 94 17.31 -9.41 -6.98
C VAL A 94 17.21 -9.98 -8.38
N ARG A 95 16.09 -9.70 -9.04
CA ARG A 95 15.83 -10.11 -10.42
C ARG A 95 15.42 -8.91 -11.24
N HIS A 96 15.99 -8.75 -12.43
CA HIS A 96 15.57 -7.71 -13.36
C HIS A 96 14.41 -8.23 -14.22
N VAL A 97 13.27 -7.56 -14.20
CA VAL A 97 12.02 -8.07 -14.80
C VAL A 97 12.14 -8.26 -16.32
N LYS A 98 12.81 -7.35 -17.03
CA LYS A 98 12.92 -7.42 -18.51
C LYS A 98 13.96 -8.40 -19.01
N THR A 99 15.10 -8.52 -18.32
CA THR A 99 16.22 -9.36 -18.79
C THR A 99 16.20 -10.75 -18.15
N GLY A 100 15.42 -10.93 -17.06
CA GLY A 100 15.44 -12.15 -16.26
C GLY A 100 16.75 -12.36 -15.50
N GLU A 101 17.64 -11.37 -15.51
CA GLU A 101 18.94 -11.47 -14.85
C GLU A 101 18.76 -11.50 -13.34
N MET A 102 19.36 -12.50 -12.68
CA MET A 102 19.36 -12.63 -11.24
C MET A 102 20.75 -12.32 -10.68
N ARG A 103 20.78 -11.54 -9.61
CA ARG A 103 22.00 -11.15 -8.90
C ARG A 103 21.87 -11.44 -7.41
N ARG A 104 22.97 -11.87 -6.80
CA ARG A 104 23.01 -12.28 -5.39
C ARG A 104 24.13 -11.55 -4.68
N PHE A 105 23.79 -10.72 -3.70
CA PHE A 105 24.80 -9.88 -3.05
C PHE A 105 24.41 -9.45 -1.64
N GLY A 106 25.40 -8.92 -0.92
CA GLY A 106 25.18 -8.28 0.37
C GLY A 106 24.72 -6.83 0.20
N ILE A 107 24.14 -6.25 1.24
CA ILE A 107 23.57 -4.88 1.19
C ILE A 107 24.61 -3.81 0.79
N ASN A 108 25.88 -4.02 1.11
CA ASN A 108 26.97 -3.08 0.78
C ASN A 108 27.38 -3.12 -0.70
N HIS A 109 26.97 -4.15 -1.44
CA HIS A 109 27.29 -4.34 -2.86
C HIS A 109 26.09 -4.09 -3.77
N PHE A 110 25.03 -3.51 -3.21
CA PHE A 110 23.80 -3.21 -3.93
C PHE A 110 24.06 -2.30 -5.14
N GLU A 111 24.79 -1.20 -4.93
CA GLU A 111 25.14 -0.24 -5.98
C GLU A 111 26.01 -0.88 -7.07
N GLU A 112 27.05 -1.60 -6.66
CA GLU A 112 28.02 -2.23 -7.57
C GLU A 112 27.39 -3.26 -8.51
N HIS A 113 26.41 -4.04 -8.04
CA HIS A 113 25.80 -5.13 -8.81
C HIS A 113 24.54 -4.75 -9.57
N THR A 114 23.77 -3.75 -9.10
CA THR A 114 22.53 -3.32 -9.78
C THR A 114 22.73 -2.14 -10.72
N GLY A 115 23.81 -1.37 -10.56
CA GLY A 115 24.07 -0.15 -11.31
C GLY A 115 23.09 0.99 -11.00
N LEU A 116 22.27 0.85 -9.94
CA LEU A 116 21.33 1.87 -9.51
C LEU A 116 22.07 3.08 -8.89
N PRO A 117 21.53 4.30 -9.00
CA PRO A 117 22.15 5.48 -8.39
C PRO A 117 22.27 5.33 -6.87
N ALA A 118 23.38 5.82 -6.30
CA ALA A 118 23.64 5.82 -4.85
C ALA A 118 22.49 6.42 -4.01
N THR A 119 21.73 7.38 -4.55
CA THR A 119 20.57 7.97 -3.89
C THR A 119 19.44 6.95 -3.68
N ILE A 120 19.14 6.17 -4.71
CA ILE A 120 18.13 5.11 -4.69
C ILE A 120 18.55 4.00 -3.74
N VAL A 121 19.83 3.59 -3.81
CA VAL A 121 20.37 2.56 -2.91
C VAL A 121 20.27 3.00 -1.45
N LYS A 122 20.57 4.27 -1.14
CA LYS A 122 20.40 4.82 0.22
C LYS A 122 18.96 4.76 0.70
N GLU A 123 17.98 5.11 -0.16
CA GLU A 123 16.55 5.02 0.20
C GLU A 123 16.12 3.57 0.47
N VAL A 124 16.60 2.61 -0.33
CA VAL A 124 16.35 1.18 -0.11
C VAL A 124 16.91 0.73 1.24
N VAL A 125 18.18 1.05 1.52
CA VAL A 125 18.84 0.69 2.78
C VAL A 125 18.11 1.31 3.96
N GLN A 126 17.70 2.58 3.86
CA GLN A 126 16.89 3.23 4.90
C GLN A 126 15.56 2.51 5.14
N GLY A 127 14.88 2.12 4.07
CA GLY A 127 13.66 1.30 4.13
C GLY A 127 13.86 0.00 4.88
N PHE A 128 14.93 -0.74 4.58
CA PHE A 128 15.27 -1.99 5.26
C PHE A 128 15.62 -1.76 6.72
N THR A 129 16.38 -0.71 7.04
CA THR A 129 16.70 -0.39 8.45
C THR A 129 15.45 -0.03 9.26
N LYS A 130 14.45 0.62 8.64
CA LYS A 130 13.17 0.90 9.31
C LYS A 130 12.44 -0.39 9.68
N ILE A 131 12.41 -1.36 8.75
CA ILE A 131 11.85 -2.69 8.99
C ILE A 131 12.58 -3.41 10.12
N ASP A 132 13.92 -3.34 10.12
CA ASP A 132 14.72 -3.96 11.18
C ASP A 132 14.45 -3.28 12.55
N TYR A 133 14.17 -1.98 12.60
CA TYR A 133 13.76 -1.29 13.83
C TYR A 133 12.36 -1.69 14.30
N GLU A 134 11.42 -1.94 13.39
CA GLU A 134 10.09 -2.44 13.74
C GLU A 134 10.19 -3.85 14.36
N LEU A 135 11.07 -4.70 13.83
CA LEU A 135 11.38 -5.98 14.46
C LEU A 135 12.00 -5.81 15.85
N ASP A 136 12.98 -4.93 15.99
CA ASP A 136 13.63 -4.68 17.28
C ASP A 136 12.61 -4.21 18.34
N GLU A 137 11.64 -3.38 17.94
CA GLU A 137 10.54 -2.95 18.78
C GLU A 137 9.71 -4.15 19.29
N LEU A 138 9.29 -5.05 18.41
CA LEU A 138 8.52 -6.25 18.77
C LEU A 138 9.29 -7.14 19.75
N LEU A 139 10.57 -7.36 19.48
CA LEU A 139 11.41 -8.22 20.33
C LEU A 139 11.62 -7.60 21.72
N LEU A 140 11.86 -6.30 21.79
CA LEU A 140 11.99 -5.57 23.06
C LEU A 140 10.67 -5.56 23.85
N LYS A 141 9.53 -5.38 23.19
CA LYS A 141 8.21 -5.43 23.84
C LYS A 141 7.92 -6.80 24.42
N ARG A 142 8.25 -7.87 23.70
CA ARG A 142 8.14 -9.24 24.21
C ARG A 142 9.03 -9.45 25.44
N GLN A 143 10.28 -8.99 25.39
CA GLN A 143 11.23 -9.12 26.50
C GLN A 143 10.78 -8.36 27.76
N ASN A 144 10.19 -7.17 27.59
CA ASN A 144 9.72 -6.33 28.70
C ASN A 144 8.36 -6.76 29.27
N GLY A 145 7.73 -7.79 28.70
CA GLY A 145 6.39 -8.25 29.03
C GLY A 145 5.35 -7.68 28.06
N SER A 146 4.64 -8.58 27.36
CA SER A 146 3.65 -8.20 26.36
C SER A 146 2.55 -7.33 26.98
N PRO A 147 2.20 -6.18 26.37
CA PRO A 147 1.07 -5.38 26.79
C PRO A 147 -0.22 -6.19 26.70
N THR A 148 -1.14 -5.97 27.64
CA THR A 148 -2.51 -6.50 27.55
C THR A 148 -3.37 -5.45 26.84
N TYR A 149 -4.14 -5.88 25.83
CA TYR A 149 -4.99 -5.00 25.05
C TYR A 149 -6.47 -5.23 25.41
N ASP A 150 -7.14 -4.19 25.90
CA ASP A 150 -8.56 -4.24 26.26
C ASP A 150 -9.44 -4.03 25.00
N ILE A 151 -9.61 -5.10 24.22
CA ILE A 151 -10.36 -5.07 22.96
C ILE A 151 -11.85 -5.33 23.22
N PRO A 152 -12.76 -4.41 22.86
CA PRO A 152 -14.20 -4.63 23.00
C PRO A 152 -14.72 -5.81 22.17
N GLU A 153 -15.60 -6.62 22.75
CA GLU A 153 -16.26 -7.72 22.04
C GLU A 153 -17.11 -7.19 20.86
N GLY A 154 -16.87 -7.75 19.67
CA GLY A 154 -17.57 -7.38 18.43
C GLY A 154 -16.92 -6.26 17.61
N LEU A 155 -15.68 -5.86 17.93
CA LEU A 155 -14.87 -5.00 17.07
C LEU A 155 -14.22 -5.84 15.95
N ASN A 156 -14.45 -5.46 14.69
CA ASN A 156 -13.72 -6.05 13.57
C ASN A 156 -12.28 -5.53 13.55
N LEU A 157 -11.32 -6.44 13.73
CA LEU A 157 -9.90 -6.10 13.71
C LEU A 157 -9.35 -6.28 12.29
N PRO A 158 -8.54 -5.33 11.80
CA PRO A 158 -7.71 -5.54 10.64
C PRO A 158 -6.75 -6.74 10.84
N ALA A 159 -6.47 -7.50 9.79
CA ALA A 159 -5.64 -8.69 9.86
C ALA A 159 -4.20 -8.42 10.35
N ASP A 160 -3.67 -7.22 10.06
CA ASP A 160 -2.37 -6.79 10.55
C ASP A 160 -2.29 -6.69 12.08
N ILE A 161 -3.44 -6.53 12.75
CA ILE A 161 -3.57 -6.50 14.22
C ILE A 161 -4.02 -7.87 14.74
N GLU A 162 -4.94 -8.53 14.04
CA GLU A 162 -5.49 -9.83 14.46
C GLU A 162 -4.42 -10.93 14.47
N GLN A 163 -3.60 -11.01 13.41
CA GLN A 163 -2.61 -12.09 13.28
C GLN A 163 -1.54 -12.07 14.37
N PRO A 164 -0.88 -10.94 14.70
CA PRO A 164 0.07 -10.90 15.83
C PRO A 164 -0.58 -11.29 17.16
N LEU A 165 -1.81 -10.83 17.42
CA LEU A 165 -2.53 -11.16 18.66
C LEU A 165 -2.85 -12.66 18.77
N SER A 166 -3.24 -13.30 17.66
CA SER A 166 -3.48 -14.74 17.62
C SER A 166 -2.22 -15.56 17.96
N LEU A 167 -1.05 -15.03 17.61
CA LEU A 167 0.26 -15.61 17.90
C LEU A 167 0.85 -15.15 19.24
N GLN A 168 0.08 -14.41 20.05
CA GLN A 168 0.54 -13.83 21.33
C GLN A 168 1.79 -12.94 21.18
N LEU A 169 1.95 -12.31 20.01
CA LEU A 169 2.97 -11.31 19.77
C LEU A 169 2.45 -9.92 20.18
N PRO A 170 3.34 -9.06 20.71
CA PRO A 170 2.99 -7.66 20.94
C PRO A 170 2.71 -6.96 19.61
N LEU A 171 2.00 -5.84 19.69
CA LEU A 171 1.75 -4.97 18.54
C LEU A 171 2.84 -3.91 18.43
N LEU A 172 3.09 -3.43 17.21
CA LEU A 172 3.90 -2.23 16.99
C LEU A 172 3.22 -0.98 17.55
N ASP A 173 3.99 0.04 17.91
CA ASP A 173 3.51 1.34 18.42
C ASP A 173 2.51 1.99 17.45
N ARG A 174 2.72 1.81 16.14
CA ARG A 174 1.75 2.28 15.14
C ARG A 174 0.44 1.48 15.15
N GLN A 175 0.52 0.16 15.34
CA GLN A 175 -0.64 -0.73 15.38
C GLN A 175 -1.45 -0.48 16.65
N GLU A 176 -0.77 -0.22 17.77
CA GLU A 176 -1.42 0.20 19.02
C GLU A 176 -2.15 1.53 18.87
N ARG A 177 -1.52 2.53 18.24
CA ARG A 177 -2.18 3.81 17.93
C ARG A 177 -3.41 3.63 17.06
N ARG A 178 -3.33 2.78 16.04
CA ARG A 178 -4.45 2.43 15.15
C ARG A 178 -5.56 1.69 15.91
N LEU A 179 -5.21 0.68 16.69
CA LEU A 179 -6.14 -0.08 17.53
C LEU A 179 -6.88 0.83 18.51
N ASN A 180 -6.17 1.71 19.21
CA ASN A 180 -6.78 2.66 20.14
C ASN A 180 -7.75 3.63 19.43
N SER A 181 -7.44 4.02 18.19
CA SER A 181 -8.33 4.84 17.37
C SER A 181 -9.60 4.08 16.97
N LEU A 182 -9.48 2.80 16.60
CA LEU A 182 -10.62 1.92 16.30
C LEU A 182 -11.51 1.68 17.53
N ILE A 183 -10.90 1.40 18.69
CA ILE A 183 -11.62 1.21 19.96
C ILE A 183 -12.40 2.47 20.32
N ARG A 184 -11.78 3.65 20.15
CA ARG A 184 -12.45 4.92 20.40
C ARG A 184 -13.65 5.13 19.47
N ALA A 185 -13.47 4.93 18.17
CA ALA A 185 -14.55 5.07 17.19
C ALA A 185 -15.73 4.12 17.49
N TYR A 186 -15.45 2.87 17.84
CA TYR A 186 -16.45 1.88 18.20
C TYR A 186 -17.25 2.23 19.46
N ARG A 187 -16.58 2.76 20.48
CA ARG A 187 -17.24 3.23 21.72
C ARG A 187 -18.15 4.43 21.42
N GLU A 188 -17.67 5.38 20.63
CA GLU A 188 -18.46 6.55 20.21
C GLU A 188 -19.71 6.13 19.41
N GLU A 189 -19.61 5.16 18.51
CA GLU A 189 -20.73 4.62 17.75
C GLU A 189 -21.76 3.90 18.65
N LYS A 190 -21.31 3.04 19.56
CA LYS A 190 -22.21 2.38 20.52
C LYS A 190 -22.93 3.38 21.43
N GLU A 191 -22.23 4.42 21.89
CA GLU A 191 -22.86 5.47 22.68
C GLU A 191 -23.88 6.29 21.88
N ALA A 192 -23.59 6.58 20.60
CA ALA A 192 -24.54 7.28 19.72
C ALA A 192 -25.81 6.46 19.47
N LEU A 193 -25.67 5.14 19.28
CA LEU A 193 -26.80 4.21 19.16
C LEU A 193 -27.62 4.15 20.45
N GLN A 194 -26.97 4.13 21.62
CA GLN A 194 -27.66 4.18 22.92
C GLN A 194 -28.40 5.50 23.13
N ARG A 195 -27.80 6.64 22.74
CA ARG A 195 -28.45 7.96 22.82
C ARG A 195 -29.63 8.10 21.86
N GLY A 196 -29.53 7.54 20.65
CA GLY A 196 -30.63 7.51 19.67
C GLY A 196 -31.77 6.54 20.06
N SER A 197 -31.47 5.46 20.79
CA SER A 197 -32.48 4.57 21.35
C SER A 197 -33.26 5.20 22.50
N ASN A 198 -32.62 6.04 23.32
CA ASN A 198 -33.28 6.71 24.46
C ASN A 198 -34.19 7.88 24.04
N THR A 199 -34.14 8.35 22.79
CA THR A 199 -35.04 9.39 22.27
C THR A 199 -36.41 8.88 21.83
N LEU A 200 -36.69 7.57 21.87
CA LEU A 200 -38.00 7.01 21.51
C LEU A 200 -38.94 6.78 22.72
N GLU A 201 -38.48 6.99 23.96
CA GLU A 201 -39.32 6.85 25.17
C GLU A 201 -39.55 8.16 25.95
N ALA A 202 -39.16 9.31 25.40
CA ALA A 202 -39.55 10.58 26.01
C ALA A 202 -39.86 11.65 24.95
N VAL A 203 -41.13 12.07 24.99
CA VAL A 203 -41.69 13.41 24.75
C VAL A 203 -42.59 13.58 23.51
N ASP A 204 -43.87 13.79 23.81
CA ASP A 204 -44.87 14.53 23.02
C ASP A 204 -44.35 15.92 22.57
N ILE A 205 -44.27 16.10 21.25
CA ILE A 205 -44.40 17.28 20.32
C ILE A 205 -44.72 18.67 20.98
N PRO A 206 -44.31 19.89 20.45
CA PRO A 206 -43.76 20.26 19.12
C PRO A 206 -42.56 21.24 19.03
N THR A 207 -41.82 21.10 17.92
CA THR A 207 -41.34 22.12 16.95
C THR A 207 -40.89 23.52 17.40
N GLN A 208 -39.59 23.82 17.21
CA GLN A 208 -39.03 24.83 16.27
C GLN A 208 -37.69 25.40 16.79
N LYS A 209 -36.58 25.08 16.09
CA LYS A 209 -35.72 26.05 15.38
C LYS A 209 -34.47 25.34 14.89
N LYS A 210 -34.24 25.46 13.58
CA LYS A 210 -32.98 25.17 12.91
C LYS A 210 -32.02 26.30 13.27
N GLU A 211 -30.83 25.97 13.75
CA GLU A 211 -29.62 26.76 13.56
C GLU A 211 -28.40 25.93 14.02
N ASP A 212 -27.48 25.76 13.06
CA ASP A 212 -26.03 25.63 13.18
C ASP A 212 -25.38 24.44 13.91
N LEU A 213 -25.14 23.37 13.14
CA LEU A 213 -24.08 22.39 13.44
C LEU A 213 -22.94 22.54 12.42
N LYS A 214 -21.96 23.34 12.81
CA LYS A 214 -20.62 23.42 12.23
C LYS A 214 -19.91 22.09 12.53
N VAL A 215 -19.78 21.22 11.52
CA VAL A 215 -18.89 20.06 11.59
C VAL A 215 -17.46 20.58 11.57
N LYS A 216 -16.75 20.39 12.68
CA LYS A 216 -15.29 20.59 12.74
C LYS A 216 -14.62 19.32 12.23
N GLU A 217 -14.36 19.27 10.93
CA GLU A 217 -13.34 18.39 10.39
C GLU A 217 -11.97 18.96 10.76
N ALA A 218 -11.30 18.32 11.71
CA ALA A 218 -9.88 18.52 11.96
C ALA A 218 -9.22 17.15 11.98
N LEU A 219 -8.98 16.60 10.79
CA LEU A 219 -7.93 15.62 10.55
C LEU A 219 -6.62 16.40 10.42
N PRO A 220 -5.61 16.16 11.28
CA PRO A 220 -4.28 16.69 11.03
C PRO A 220 -3.73 16.09 9.74
N LYS A 221 -3.49 16.94 8.75
CA LYS A 221 -2.66 16.66 7.59
C LYS A 221 -1.21 16.64 8.06
N GLU A 222 -0.68 15.47 8.36
CA GLU A 222 0.77 15.26 8.41
C GLU A 222 1.06 13.80 8.05
N GLU A 223 2.09 13.62 7.23
CA GLU A 223 2.68 12.34 6.78
C GLU A 223 2.10 11.68 5.51
N LEU A 224 2.15 12.41 4.39
CA LEU A 224 2.39 11.82 3.07
C LEU A 224 3.90 11.53 2.92
N GLN A 225 4.37 10.53 3.65
CA GLN A 225 5.70 9.96 3.47
C GLN A 225 5.52 8.46 3.26
N GLY A 226 5.79 8.00 2.04
CA GLY A 226 5.58 6.61 1.60
C GLY A 226 5.94 5.63 2.70
N SER A 227 4.92 4.97 3.23
CA SER A 227 5.02 4.12 4.40
C SER A 227 5.70 2.82 4.00
N PHE A 228 7.02 2.77 4.21
CA PHE A 228 7.73 1.52 4.46
C PHE A 228 7.15 0.95 5.74
N ASP A 229 6.34 -0.08 5.62
CA ASP A 229 5.51 -0.57 6.69
C ASP A 229 5.53 -2.10 6.63
N LEU A 230 6.05 -2.71 7.69
CA LEU A 230 6.11 -4.17 7.87
C LEU A 230 4.72 -4.84 7.84
N PHE A 231 3.63 -4.09 7.93
CA PHE A 231 2.27 -4.57 8.16
C PHE A 231 1.17 -3.78 7.39
N ALA A 232 1.50 -2.99 6.37
CA ALA A 232 0.57 -2.03 5.74
C ALA A 232 -0.60 -2.61 4.92
N GLU A 233 -0.79 -3.93 4.85
CA GLU A 233 -1.83 -4.51 4.00
C GLU A 233 -2.73 -5.48 4.75
N GLU A 234 -3.94 -5.00 5.04
CA GLU A 234 -5.18 -5.64 4.56
C GLU A 234 -6.36 -4.68 4.79
N THR A 235 -6.72 -3.93 3.74
CA THR A 235 -8.05 -3.30 3.63
C THR A 235 -8.76 -3.91 2.43
N GLN A 236 -9.52 -4.97 2.70
CA GLN A 236 -10.68 -5.34 1.90
C GLN A 236 -11.88 -5.39 2.86
N GLU A 237 -12.69 -4.33 2.87
CA GLU A 237 -14.09 -4.45 3.28
C GLU A 237 -14.94 -4.65 2.01
N PRO A 238 -15.79 -5.68 1.95
CA PRO A 238 -16.73 -5.86 0.85
C PRO A 238 -17.89 -4.87 0.98
N LEU A 239 -18.03 -3.95 0.02
CA LEU A 239 -19.22 -3.11 -0.09
C LEU A 239 -20.41 -3.93 -0.60
N PRO A 240 -21.60 -3.79 0.00
CA PRO A 240 -22.79 -4.56 -0.37
C PRO A 240 -23.37 -4.08 -1.70
N GLU A 241 -23.53 -5.01 -2.64
CA GLU A 241 -24.27 -4.80 -3.88
C GLU A 241 -25.75 -4.49 -3.59
N LYS A 242 -26.22 -3.33 -4.05
CA LYS A 242 -27.65 -3.09 -4.28
C LYS A 242 -27.89 -2.90 -5.77
N THR A 243 -28.40 -3.96 -6.37
CA THR A 243 -29.06 -3.97 -7.67
C THR A 243 -30.23 -2.99 -7.70
N SER A 244 -30.22 -2.08 -8.66
CA SER A 244 -31.45 -1.54 -9.25
C SER A 244 -31.24 -1.25 -10.73
N GLU A 245 -31.85 -2.10 -11.56
CA GLU A 245 -31.91 -1.93 -13.01
C GLU A 245 -32.84 -0.78 -13.42
N LYS A 246 -32.44 -0.04 -14.47
CA LYS A 246 -33.20 0.40 -15.69
C LYS A 246 -32.72 1.79 -16.19
N PRO A 247 -32.94 2.16 -17.47
CA PRO A 247 -32.51 1.52 -18.71
C PRO A 247 -31.66 2.46 -19.60
N LYS A 248 -31.07 1.87 -20.64
CA LYS A 248 -30.12 2.41 -21.62
C LYS A 248 -30.54 3.71 -22.33
N GLU A 249 -29.65 4.70 -22.34
CA GLU A 249 -29.41 5.56 -23.51
C GLU A 249 -27.90 5.73 -23.72
N THR A 250 -27.45 5.25 -24.88
CA THR A 250 -26.06 5.22 -25.34
C THR A 250 -25.60 6.60 -25.81
N TYR A 251 -24.67 7.22 -25.08
CA TYR A 251 -23.84 8.30 -25.62
C TYR A 251 -22.47 7.73 -26.01
N PHE A 252 -22.19 7.73 -27.32
CA PHE A 252 -20.91 7.33 -27.91
C PHE A 252 -19.98 8.55 -27.98
N VAL A 253 -18.83 8.47 -27.30
CA VAL A 253 -17.64 9.27 -27.62
C VAL A 253 -16.50 8.29 -27.86
N GLY A 254 -16.13 8.10 -29.13
CA GLY A 254 -14.91 7.40 -29.56
C GLY A 254 -14.67 6.01 -28.94
N ASP A 255 -15.49 5.01 -29.29
CA ASP A 255 -15.31 3.58 -28.96
C ASP A 255 -15.26 3.18 -27.46
N LEU A 256 -15.50 4.09 -26.52
CA LEU A 256 -15.60 3.76 -25.09
C LEU A 256 -17.06 3.50 -24.70
N SER A 257 -17.34 2.27 -24.25
CA SER A 257 -18.62 1.91 -23.62
C SER A 257 -18.81 2.64 -22.28
N PHE A 258 -20.06 2.80 -21.84
CA PHE A 258 -20.38 3.41 -20.54
C PHE A 258 -19.70 2.66 -19.37
N THR A 259 -19.67 1.33 -19.42
CA THR A 259 -19.00 0.48 -18.43
C THR A 259 -17.48 0.71 -18.38
N THR A 260 -16.86 1.00 -19.53
CA THR A 260 -15.44 1.34 -19.59
C THR A 260 -15.17 2.76 -19.07
N GLN A 261 -16.09 3.71 -19.28
CA GLN A 261 -15.97 5.07 -18.76
C GLN A 261 -16.05 5.11 -17.23
N GLU A 262 -17.03 4.41 -16.64
CA GLU A 262 -17.16 4.29 -15.18
C GLU A 262 -15.91 3.67 -14.53
N SER A 263 -15.27 2.74 -15.24
CA SER A 263 -14.01 2.14 -14.79
C SER A 263 -12.85 3.13 -14.84
N VAL A 264 -12.77 3.95 -15.90
CA VAL A 264 -11.79 5.03 -16.02
C VAL A 264 -11.94 6.03 -14.87
N ASP A 265 -13.18 6.42 -14.56
CA ASP A 265 -13.49 7.33 -13.46
C ASP A 265 -13.07 6.73 -12.11
N GLY A 266 -13.36 5.43 -11.90
CA GLY A 266 -12.93 4.70 -10.72
C GLY A 266 -11.41 4.71 -10.53
N TYR A 267 -10.64 4.46 -11.59
CA TYR A 267 -9.17 4.47 -11.50
C TYR A 267 -8.61 5.85 -11.17
N ILE A 268 -9.23 6.92 -11.69
CA ILE A 268 -8.81 8.28 -11.40
C ILE A 268 -9.12 8.66 -9.95
N GLN A 269 -10.29 8.25 -9.44
CA GLN A 269 -10.64 8.44 -8.02
C GLN A 269 -9.72 7.64 -7.08
N GLN A 270 -9.23 6.48 -7.54
CA GLN A 270 -8.21 5.69 -6.83
C GLN A 270 -6.79 6.26 -6.94
N GLY A 271 -6.60 7.36 -7.67
CA GLY A 271 -5.30 8.05 -7.79
C GLY A 271 -4.44 7.61 -8.98
N THR A 272 -5.00 6.93 -9.98
CA THR A 272 -4.28 6.57 -11.20
C THR A 272 -4.24 7.76 -12.16
N GLU A 273 -3.08 8.41 -12.27
CA GLU A 273 -2.95 9.64 -13.06
C GLU A 273 -2.55 9.40 -14.54
N SER A 274 -1.99 8.24 -14.90
CA SER A 274 -1.48 7.95 -16.26
C SER A 274 -2.56 7.38 -17.19
N ALA A 275 -2.73 7.98 -18.38
CA ALA A 275 -3.67 7.48 -19.38
C ALA A 275 -3.25 6.13 -19.99
N LEU A 276 -1.95 5.87 -20.16
CA LEU A 276 -1.48 4.54 -20.56
C LEU A 276 -1.83 3.49 -19.51
N MET A 277 -1.65 3.83 -18.22
CA MET A 277 -1.94 2.92 -17.12
C MET A 277 -3.42 2.53 -17.07
N ILE A 278 -4.30 3.51 -17.21
CA ILE A 278 -5.75 3.29 -17.31
C ILE A 278 -6.08 2.34 -18.47
N CYS A 279 -5.42 2.48 -19.62
CA CYS A 279 -5.65 1.60 -20.77
C CYS A 279 -5.22 0.15 -20.52
N GLU A 280 -4.09 -0.06 -19.84
CA GLU A 280 -3.60 -1.40 -19.52
C GLU A 280 -4.49 -2.08 -18.47
N LEU A 281 -4.97 -1.33 -17.47
CA LEU A 281 -5.93 -1.84 -16.48
C LEU A 281 -7.25 -2.28 -17.12
N LEU A 282 -7.78 -1.47 -18.06
CA LEU A 282 -9.00 -1.81 -18.81
C LEU A 282 -8.86 -3.07 -19.67
N ILE A 283 -7.68 -3.32 -20.25
CA ILE A 283 -7.42 -4.53 -21.04
C ILE A 283 -7.32 -5.76 -20.12
N LYS A 284 -6.65 -5.63 -18.97
CA LYS A 284 -6.43 -6.74 -18.02
C LYS A 284 -7.72 -7.21 -17.34
N GLU A 285 -8.63 -6.29 -17.01
CA GLU A 285 -9.94 -6.63 -16.46
C GLU A 285 -10.92 -7.20 -17.50
N GLY A 286 -10.47 -7.40 -18.75
CA GLY A 286 -11.28 -7.95 -19.83
C GLY A 286 -12.39 -7.00 -20.31
N LYS A 287 -12.39 -5.76 -19.84
CA LYS A 287 -13.36 -4.72 -20.24
C LYS A 287 -13.12 -4.27 -21.67
N VAL A 288 -11.90 -4.45 -22.20
CA VAL A 288 -11.48 -4.04 -23.54
C VAL A 288 -10.60 -5.11 -24.18
N GLN A 289 -10.72 -5.30 -25.50
CA GLN A 289 -9.86 -6.21 -26.26
C GLN A 289 -8.42 -5.66 -26.37
N ASP A 290 -7.41 -6.53 -26.17
CA ASP A 290 -5.99 -6.20 -26.32
C ASP A 290 -5.59 -5.99 -27.80
N LYS A 291 -6.03 -4.88 -28.38
CA LYS A 291 -5.66 -4.45 -29.73
C LYS A 291 -4.61 -3.35 -29.61
N ARG A 292 -3.41 -3.59 -30.16
CA ARG A 292 -2.28 -2.66 -30.13
C ARG A 292 -1.91 -2.15 -31.54
N TYR A 293 -1.29 -0.98 -31.61
CA TYR A 293 -0.63 -0.48 -32.83
C TYR A 293 0.74 -1.16 -33.02
N SER A 294 1.35 -1.03 -34.21
CA SER A 294 2.71 -1.51 -34.49
C SER A 294 3.78 -0.92 -33.56
N THR A 295 3.48 0.21 -32.91
CA THR A 295 4.27 0.87 -31.87
C THR A 295 4.06 0.30 -30.46
N LYS A 296 3.37 -0.84 -30.32
CA LYS A 296 2.99 -1.51 -29.06
C LYS A 296 2.00 -0.76 -28.15
N LYS A 297 1.57 0.45 -28.53
CA LYS A 297 0.57 1.21 -27.77
C LYS A 297 -0.85 0.63 -27.90
N PRO A 298 -1.65 0.57 -26.82
CA PRO A 298 -3.06 0.19 -26.89
C PRO A 298 -3.85 1.08 -27.86
N LYS A 299 -4.70 0.49 -28.70
CA LYS A 299 -5.56 1.27 -29.62
C LYS A 299 -6.57 2.14 -28.88
N ILE A 300 -6.96 1.71 -27.69
CA ILE A 300 -7.89 2.45 -26.81
C ILE A 300 -7.27 3.71 -26.20
N TYR A 301 -5.94 3.87 -26.27
CA TYR A 301 -5.23 5.01 -25.69
C TYR A 301 -5.75 6.36 -26.18
N TYR A 302 -6.06 6.47 -27.48
CA TYR A 302 -6.60 7.71 -28.02
C TYR A 302 -8.01 8.01 -27.50
N ALA A 303 -8.83 6.98 -27.34
CA ALA A 303 -10.19 7.11 -26.82
C ALA A 303 -10.17 7.56 -25.35
N VAL A 304 -9.34 6.94 -24.51
CA VAL A 304 -9.18 7.31 -23.09
C VAL A 304 -8.64 8.72 -22.97
N CYS A 305 -7.61 9.09 -23.74
CA CYS A 305 -7.12 10.48 -23.77
C CYS A 305 -8.23 11.48 -24.15
N THR A 306 -9.03 11.18 -25.17
CA THR A 306 -10.11 12.08 -25.63
C THR A 306 -11.20 12.24 -24.57
N TYR A 307 -11.54 11.14 -23.89
CA TYR A 307 -12.49 11.14 -22.78
C TYR A 307 -11.97 12.00 -21.61
N LEU A 308 -10.72 11.81 -21.21
CA LEU A 308 -10.10 12.58 -20.13
C LEU A 308 -9.87 14.05 -20.50
N ASP A 309 -9.50 14.33 -21.75
CA ASP A 309 -9.39 15.69 -22.28
C ASP A 309 -10.73 16.45 -22.21
N SER A 310 -11.87 15.75 -22.24
CA SER A 310 -13.20 16.38 -22.08
C SER A 310 -13.42 16.93 -20.66
N PHE A 311 -12.92 16.26 -19.63
CA PHE A 311 -12.95 16.73 -18.24
C PHE A 311 -11.93 17.84 -17.95
N VAL A 312 -10.88 17.91 -18.76
CA VAL A 312 -9.92 19.02 -18.74
C VAL A 312 -10.55 20.25 -19.36
N ALA A 313 -11.28 20.09 -20.47
CA ALA A 313 -12.05 21.14 -21.11
C ALA A 313 -13.18 21.68 -20.22
N SER A 314 -13.79 20.82 -19.38
CA SER A 314 -14.78 21.23 -18.36
C SER A 314 -14.17 21.88 -17.11
N GLY A 315 -12.83 21.94 -17.00
CA GLY A 315 -12.12 22.58 -15.90
C GLY A 315 -11.91 21.70 -14.65
N SER A 316 -12.36 20.44 -14.68
CA SER A 316 -12.29 19.50 -13.55
C SER A 316 -10.90 18.85 -13.38
N MET A 317 -10.09 18.83 -14.45
CA MET A 317 -8.77 18.19 -14.44
C MET A 317 -7.68 19.07 -15.07
N SER A 318 -6.42 18.80 -14.72
CA SER A 318 -5.23 19.34 -15.39
C SER A 318 -4.44 18.23 -16.08
N VAL A 319 -3.92 18.51 -17.28
CA VAL A 319 -3.04 17.59 -18.01
C VAL A 319 -1.60 18.08 -17.94
N GLU A 320 -0.69 17.18 -17.58
CA GLU A 320 0.74 17.34 -17.77
C GLU A 320 1.25 16.33 -18.82
N PRO A 321 1.87 16.78 -19.93
CA PRO A 321 2.46 15.86 -20.88
C PRO A 321 3.75 15.26 -20.31
N LEU A 322 3.79 13.93 -20.11
CA LEU A 322 5.02 13.21 -19.74
C LEU A 322 5.72 12.72 -21.01
N GLY A 323 6.48 13.63 -21.63
CA GLY A 323 7.24 13.35 -22.85
C GLY A 323 6.38 13.17 -24.11
N ARG A 324 6.88 12.40 -25.09
CA ARG A 324 6.16 12.08 -26.35
C ARG A 324 5.24 10.87 -26.22
N GLU A 325 5.24 10.17 -25.08
CA GLU A 325 4.66 8.83 -25.00
C GLU A 325 3.43 8.70 -24.12
N ASP A 326 3.27 9.50 -23.06
CA ASP A 326 2.18 9.39 -22.09
C ASP A 326 1.61 10.76 -21.66
N ARG A 327 0.38 10.76 -21.15
CA ARG A 327 -0.31 11.94 -20.61
C ARG A 327 -0.78 11.65 -19.19
N ILE A 328 -0.48 12.58 -18.29
CA ILE A 328 -0.87 12.50 -16.88
C ILE A 328 -2.05 13.45 -16.64
N TYR A 329 -3.11 12.92 -16.04
CA TYR A 329 -4.32 13.64 -15.67
C TYR A 329 -4.40 13.73 -14.15
N ARG A 330 -4.49 14.96 -13.62
CA ARG A 330 -4.73 15.21 -12.18
C ARG A 330 -6.06 15.89 -11.98
N LEU A 331 -6.81 15.46 -10.97
CA LEU A 331 -8.01 16.16 -10.51
C LEU A 331 -7.59 17.50 -9.89
N LYS A 332 -8.18 18.61 -10.36
CA LYS A 332 -8.02 19.89 -9.68
C LYS A 332 -8.89 19.83 -8.41
N SER A 333 -8.26 19.72 -7.24
CA SER A 333 -8.95 19.97 -5.98
C SER A 333 -9.56 21.37 -6.05
N GLY A 334 -10.90 21.45 -5.99
CA GLY A 334 -11.64 22.68 -6.23
C GLY A 334 -11.09 23.87 -5.45
N GLN A 335 -10.83 24.97 -6.17
CA GLN A 335 -10.87 26.30 -5.58
C GLN A 335 -12.30 26.53 -5.10
N SER A 336 -12.51 26.49 -3.79
CA SER A 336 -13.68 27.09 -3.15
C SER A 336 -13.67 28.59 -3.43
N SER A 337 -14.64 29.08 -4.19
CA SER A 337 -15.04 30.50 -4.20
C SER A 337 -16.03 30.75 -3.07
#